data_AF-A0A2N1Q2P9-F1
#
_entry.id   AF-A0A2N1Q2P9-F1
#
_cell.length_a   1.000
_cell.length_b   1.000
_cell.length_c   1.000
_cell.angle_alpha   90.00
_cell.angle_beta   90.00
_cell.angle_gamma   90.00
#
_symmetry.space_group_name_H-M   'P 1'
#
loop_
_entity.id
_entity.type
_entity.pdbx_description
1 polymer ?
#
loop_
_entity_poly.entity_id
_entity_poly.type
_entity_poly.pdbx_seq_one_letter_code
_entity_poly.pdbx_strand_id
1 'polypeptide(L)' 'MRVLSIILIIYGIICILTAGLRPPFIMNSKKIQIFEKYLGKLGTILFILGFGVAALVIGILIYE' A
#
# COMPACT_ATOMS: atom_id res chain seq x y z
N MET A 1 6.26 6.22 -20.52
CA MET A 1 6.44 5.28 -19.40
C MET A 1 6.92 5.95 -18.11
N ARG A 2 7.92 6.86 -18.15
CA ARG A 2 8.42 7.60 -16.96
C ARG A 2 7.38 8.21 -16.01
N VAL A 3 6.30 8.81 -16.53
CA VAL A 3 5.26 9.43 -15.70
C VAL A 3 4.51 8.38 -14.87
N LEU A 4 4.19 7.21 -15.45
CA LEU A 4 3.55 6.12 -14.72
C LEU A 4 4.47 5.57 -13.63
N SER A 5 5.77 5.42 -13.90
CA SER A 5 6.74 4.96 -12.91
C SER A 5 6.84 5.90 -11.71
N ILE A 6 6.88 7.22 -11.96
CA ILE A 6 6.90 8.23 -10.89
C ILE A 6 5.63 8.17 -10.05
N ILE A 7 4.46 8.05 -10.69
CA ILE A 7 3.19 7.89 -9.98
C ILE A 7 3.20 6.61 -9.14
N LEU A 8 3.73 5.50 -9.67
CA LEU A 8 3.80 4.22 -8.96
C LEU A 8 4.74 4.26 -7.75
N ILE A 9 5.88 4.92 -7.88
CA ILE A 9 6.85 5.11 -6.78
C ILE A 9 6.22 5.97 -5.69
N ILE A 10 5.59 7.09 -6.05
CA ILE A 10 4.87 7.95 -5.09
C ILE A 10 3.76 7.15 -4.40
N TYR A 11 3.01 6.34 -5.16
CA TYR A 11 1.95 5.50 -4.63
C TYR A 11 2.47 4.42 -3.67
N GLY A 12 3.61 3.80 -3.99
CA GLY A 12 4.29 2.83 -3.12
C GLY A 12 4.72 3.46 -1.79
N ILE A 13 5.26 4.68 -1.82
CA ILE A 13 5.63 5.45 -0.63
C ILE A 13 4.38 5.78 0.22
N ILE A 14 3.29 6.22 -0.41
CA ILE A 14 2.00 6.47 0.27
C ILE A 14 1.45 5.18 0.88
N CYS A 15 1.60 4.04 0.21
CA CYS A 15 1.15 2.74 0.69
C CYS A 15 1.93 2.30 1.95
N ILE A 16 3.26 2.50 1.97
CA ILE A 16 4.10 2.26 3.15
C ILE A 16 3.72 3.20 4.30
N LEU A 17 3.51 4.49 4.01
CA LEU A 17 3.11 5.47 5.01
C LEU A 17 1.72 5.16 5.59
N THR A 18 0.77 4.71 4.77
CA THR A 18 -0.56 4.31 5.24
C THR A 18 -0.53 3.00 6.03
N ALA A 19 0.36 2.06 5.70
CA ALA A 19 0.60 0.86 6.51
C ALA A 19 1.18 1.19 7.90
N GLY A 20 2.13 2.13 7.97
CA GLY A 20 2.81 2.51 9.22
C GLY A 20 2.00 3.47 10.10
N LEU A 21 1.43 4.53 9.51
CA LEU A 21 0.72 5.59 10.25
C LEU A 21 -0.71 5.18 10.63
N ARG A 22 -1.26 4.13 10.00
CA ARG A 22 -2.65 3.65 10.20
C ARG A 22 -3.64 4.80 10.38
N PRO A 23 -3.77 5.71 9.41
CA PRO A 23 -4.70 6.82 9.54
C PRO A 23 -6.10 6.26 9.82
N PRO A 24 -6.76 6.70 10.91
CA PRO A 24 -8.05 6.15 11.32
C PRO A 24 -9.13 6.33 10.24
N PHE A 25 -8.95 7.30 9.34
CA PHE A 25 -9.81 7.52 8.18
C PHE A 25 -9.83 6.32 7.20
N ILE A 26 -8.68 5.69 6.96
CA ILE A 26 -8.58 4.55 6.04
C ILE A 26 -9.01 3.28 6.78
N MET A 27 -8.57 3.13 8.03
CA MET A 27 -8.89 1.95 8.86
C MET A 27 -10.38 1.82 9.19
N ASN A 28 -11.07 2.95 9.40
CA ASN A 28 -12.49 2.96 9.73
C ASN A 28 -13.41 2.85 8.50
N SER A 29 -12.84 2.65 7.32
CA SER A 29 -13.59 2.39 6.09
C SER A 29 -14.15 0.97 6.12
N LYS A 30 -15.42 0.78 5.71
CA LYS A 30 -16.06 -0.56 5.63
C LYS A 30 -15.22 -1.59 4.88
N LYS A 31 -14.49 -1.18 3.83
CA LYS A 31 -13.62 -2.06 3.02
C LYS A 31 -12.43 -2.61 3.81
N ILE A 32 -11.78 -1.77 4.62
CA ILE A 32 -10.62 -2.15 5.43
C ILE A 32 -11.07 -2.97 6.64
N GLN A 33 -12.22 -2.66 7.25
CA GLN A 33 -12.79 -3.50 8.31
C GLN A 33 -13.11 -4.93 7.84
N ILE A 34 -13.60 -5.11 6.60
CA ILE A 34 -13.82 -6.46 6.03
C ILE A 34 -12.48 -7.18 5.85
N PHE A 35 -11.45 -6.48 5.33
CA PHE A 35 -10.11 -7.03 5.20
C PHE A 35 -9.50 -7.40 6.56
N GLU A 36 -9.66 -6.55 7.57
CA GLU A 36 -9.22 -6.79 8.95
C GLU A 36 -9.97 -7.96 9.60
N LYS A 37 -11.24 -8.20 9.22
CA LYS A 37 -12.03 -9.33 9.68
C LYS A 37 -11.59 -10.67 9.06
N TYR A 38 -11.10 -10.65 7.81
CA TYR A 38 -10.63 -11.85 7.12
C TYR A 38 -9.14 -12.16 7.37
N LEU A 39 -8.30 -11.14 7.45
CA LEU A 39 -6.84 -11.27 7.51
C LEU A 39 -6.26 -10.93 8.90
N GLY A 40 -7.05 -10.32 9.77
CA GLY A 40 -6.59 -9.79 11.06
C GLY A 40 -5.80 -8.48 10.92
N LYS A 41 -5.69 -7.73 12.04
CA LYS A 41 -4.94 -6.46 12.10
C LYS A 41 -3.54 -6.55 11.51
N LEU A 42 -2.81 -7.61 11.85
CA LEU A 42 -1.44 -7.84 11.41
C LEU A 42 -1.38 -8.27 9.94
N GLY A 43 -2.33 -9.10 9.48
CA GLY A 43 -2.41 -9.53 8.09
C GLY A 43 -2.65 -8.36 7.15
N THR A 44 -3.59 -7.47 7.47
CA THR A 44 -3.85 -6.29 6.63
C THR A 44 -2.64 -5.35 6.56
N ILE A 45 -1.86 -5.21 7.65
CA ILE A 45 -0.60 -4.44 7.61
C ILE A 45 0.40 -5.10 6.67
N LEU A 46 0.67 -6.40 6.86
CA LEU A 46 1.62 -7.14 6.03
C LEU A 46 1.23 -7.12 4.55
N PHE A 47 -0.08 -7.15 4.26
CA PHE A 47 -0.59 -7.07 2.91
C PHE A 47 -0.35 -5.70 2.28
N ILE A 48 -0.69 -4.61 2.97
CA ILE A 48 -0.47 -3.24 2.47
C ILE A 48 1.04 -2.95 2.35
N LEU A 49 1.83 -3.41 3.31
CA LEU A 49 3.28 -3.23 3.31
C LEU A 49 3.93 -4.02 2.16
N GLY A 50 3.52 -5.28 1.96
CA GLY A 50 3.95 -6.10 0.83
C GLY A 50 3.53 -5.50 -0.51
N PHE A 51 2.33 -4.93 -0.61
CA PHE A 51 1.85 -4.26 -1.80
C PHE A 51 2.62 -2.97 -2.09
N GLY A 52 2.97 -2.19 -1.06
CA GLY A 52 3.80 -1.00 -1.18
C GLY A 52 5.22 -1.32 -1.66
N VAL A 53 5.84 -2.38 -1.13
CA VAL A 53 7.15 -2.86 -1.59
C VAL A 53 7.08 -3.36 -3.03
N ALA A 54 6.06 -4.16 -3.36
CA ALA A 54 5.86 -4.66 -4.73
C ALA A 54 5.66 -3.51 -5.72
N ALA A 55 4.86 -2.49 -5.38
CA ALA A 55 4.65 -1.31 -6.20
C ALA A 55 5.94 -0.50 -6.43
N LEU A 56 6.80 -0.41 -5.41
CA LEU A 56 8.13 0.21 -5.54
C LEU A 56 9.03 -0.57 -6.50
N VAL A 57 9.10 -1.89 -6.34
CA VAL A 57 9.92 -2.77 -7.20
C VAL A 57 9.46 -2.69 -8.65
N ILE A 58 8.15 -2.81 -8.89
CA ILE A 58 7.55 -2.71 -10.24
C ILE A 58 7.75 -1.29 -10.81
N GLY A 59 7.64 -0.26 -9.97
CA GLY A 59 7.85 1.13 -10.38
C GLY A 59 9.27 1.39 -10.87
N ILE A 60 10.28 0.81 -10.21
CA ILE A 60 11.68 0.86 -10.62
C ILE A 60 11.89 0.06 -11.91
N LEU A 61 11.31 -1.13 -12.00
CA LEU A 61 11.46 -2.03 -13.16
C LEU A 61 10.83 -1.46 -14.44
N ILE A 62 9.77 -0.65 -14.33
CA ILE A 62 9.14 0.07 -15.45
C ILE A 62 9.84 1.43 -15.74
N TYR A 63 10.63 1.95 -14.79
CA TYR A 63 11.37 3.19 -14.97
C TYR A 63 12.59 3.04 -15.90
N GLU A 64 13.22 1.87 -15.86
CA GLU A 64 14.30 1.44 -16.76
C GLU A 64 13.79 1.14 -18.18
#